data_AF-A0A2V9UA08-F1
#
_entry.id   AF-A0A2V9UA08-F1
#
_cell.length_a   1.000
_cell.length_b   1.000
_cell.length_c   1.000
_cell.angle_alpha   90.00
_cell.angle_beta   90.00
_cell.angle_gamma   90.00
#
_symmetry.space_group_name_H-M   'P 1'
#
loop_
_entity.id
_entity.type
_entity.pdbx_description
1 polymer ?
#
loop_
_entity_poly.entity_id
_entity_poly.type
_entity_poly.pdbx_seq_one_letter_code
_entity_poly.pdbx_strand_id
1 'polypeptide(L)' 'YDSEGVNFEGPAPRPMDRAHVEEAPDGQILVDVSKLYQWPKGQPSQFNDDGAFLPG' A
#
# COMPACT_ATOMS: atom_id res chain seq x y z
N TYR A 1 -7.40 0.31 -16.24
CA TYR A 1 -6.32 -0.40 -15.53
C TYR A 1 -5.02 0.20 -16.01
N ASP A 2 -4.54 1.24 -15.32
CA ASP A 2 -3.14 1.64 -15.44
C ASP A 2 -2.33 0.85 -14.40
N SER A 3 -1.02 0.79 -14.61
CA SER A 3 -0.05 0.01 -13.86
C SER A 3 0.24 0.53 -12.45
N GLU A 4 -0.53 1.49 -11.91
CA GLU A 4 -0.23 2.14 -10.62
C GLU A 4 -1.27 1.83 -9.52
N GLY A 5 -2.26 0.97 -9.80
CA GLY A 5 -3.22 0.55 -8.78
C GLY A 5 -4.08 1.70 -8.23
N VAL A 6 -4.23 2.78 -9.00
CA VAL A 6 -5.08 3.90 -8.63
C VAL A 6 -6.52 3.56 -9.00
N ASN A 7 -7.35 3.35 -7.97
CA ASN A 7 -8.80 3.21 -8.11
C ASN A 7 -9.37 4.48 -8.78
N PHE A 8 -9.71 4.39 -10.06
CA PHE A 8 -10.16 5.51 -10.88
C PHE A 8 -11.69 5.66 -10.98
N GLU A 9 -12.47 4.78 -10.35
CA GLU A 9 -13.93 4.90 -10.36
C GLU A 9 -14.52 4.77 -8.96
N GLY A 10 -14.85 5.94 -8.40
CA GLY A 10 -15.76 6.08 -7.27
C GLY A 10 -15.32 7.23 -6.38
N PRO A 11 -16.25 7.87 -5.65
CA PRO A 11 -15.93 8.87 -4.65
C PRO A 11 -15.35 8.16 -3.41
N ALA A 12 -14.22 7.46 -3.54
CA ALA A 12 -13.49 6.90 -2.41
C ALA A 12 -12.66 8.05 -1.80
N PRO A 13 -13.09 8.68 -0.69
CA PRO A 13 -12.56 9.97 -0.24
C PRO A 13 -11.14 9.90 0.34
N ARG A 14 -10.53 8.71 0.34
CA ARG A 14 -9.16 8.43 0.77
C ARG A 14 -8.66 7.17 0.05
N PRO A 15 -7.36 7.06 -0.24
CA PRO A 15 -6.75 5.81 -0.69
C PRO A 15 -7.02 4.67 0.31
N MET A 16 -7.15 3.43 -0.18
CA MET A 16 -7.26 2.27 0.70
C MET A 16 -5.98 2.07 1.50
N ASP A 17 -6.13 1.55 2.71
CA ASP A 17 -5.00 1.21 3.58
C ASP A 17 -4.16 0.10 2.90
N ARG A 18 -2.83 0.22 2.95
CA ARG A 18 -1.89 -0.79 2.42
C ARG A 18 -1.41 -1.68 3.56
N ALA A 19 -1.46 -3.00 3.39
CA ALA A 19 -0.80 -3.91 4.32
C ALA A 19 0.72 -3.84 4.14
N HIS A 20 1.47 -4.20 5.18
CA HIS A 20 2.90 -4.36 5.07
C HIS A 20 3.24 -5.57 4.22
N VAL A 21 4.15 -5.37 3.28
CA VAL A 21 4.61 -6.40 2.37
C VAL A 21 6.13 -6.53 2.42
N GLU A 22 6.60 -7.77 2.46
CA GLU A 22 8.02 -8.11 2.40
C GLU A 22 8.23 -9.35 1.52
N GLU A 23 9.41 -9.48 0.95
CA GLU A 23 9.80 -10.66 0.18
C GLU A 23 10.39 -11.71 1.12
N ALA A 24 9.80 -12.89 1.12
CA ALA A 24 10.32 -14.04 1.85
C ALA A 24 11.56 -14.62 1.15
N PRO A 25 12.44 -15.33 1.90
CA PRO A 25 13.63 -15.96 1.32
C PRO A 25 13.36 -17.00 0.21
N ASP A 26 12.13 -17.48 0.08
CA ASP A 26 11.69 -18.42 -0.95
C ASP A 26 11.06 -17.73 -2.18
N GLY A 27 11.10 -16.40 -2.23
CA GLY A 27 10.54 -15.58 -3.31
C GLY A 27 9.02 -15.37 -3.21
N GLN A 28 8.38 -15.77 -2.10
CA GLN A 28 6.98 -15.45 -1.85
C GLN A 28 6.83 -14.04 -1.27
N ILE A 29 5.65 -13.45 -1.43
CA ILE A 29 5.30 -12.18 -0.79
C ILE A 29 4.58 -12.48 0.52
N LEU A 30 5.14 -12.01 1.63
CA LEU A 30 4.47 -12.01 2.92
C LEU A 30 3.63 -10.75 3.04
N VAL A 31 2.38 -10.91 3.48
CA VAL A 31 1.43 -9.82 3.69
C VAL A 31 1.04 -9.78 5.15
N ASP A 32 1.50 -8.75 5.87
CA ASP A 32 1.13 -8.51 7.25
C ASP A 32 0.00 -7.46 7.33
N VAL A 33 -1.20 -7.96 7.59
CA VAL A 33 -2.43 -7.16 7.75
C VAL A 33 -2.57 -6.51 9.13
N SER A 34 -1.68 -6.84 10.08
CA SER A 34 -1.65 -6.19 11.39
C SER A 34 -1.02 -4.80 11.33
N LYS A 35 -0.19 -4.55 10.32
CA LYS A 35 0.43 -3.26 10.02
C LYS A 35 -0.17 -2.67 8.75
N LEU A 36 -0.92 -1.58 8.92
CA LEU A 36 -1.57 -0.87 7.82
C LEU A 36 -0.97 0.53 7.64
N TYR A 37 -0.55 0.85 6.42
CA TYR A 37 -0.14 2.18 5.99
C TYR A 37 -1.35 2.93 5.45
N GLN A 38 -1.53 4.16 5.92
CA GLN A 38 -2.69 4.98 5.61
C GLN A 38 -2.29 6.29 4.94
N TRP A 39 -3.24 6.89 4.24
CA TRP A 39 -3.13 8.27 3.77
C TRP A 39 -4.38 9.07 4.16
N PRO A 40 -4.42 9.60 5.40
CA PRO A 40 -5.53 10.43 5.87
C PRO A 40 -5.59 11.78 5.13
N LYS A 41 -6.79 12.31 4.92
CA LYS A 41 -6.99 13.61 4.27
C LYS A 41 -6.33 14.72 5.09
N GLY A 42 -5.41 15.46 4.46
CA GLY A 42 -4.71 16.58 5.09
C GLY A 42 -3.49 16.17 5.93
N GLN A 43 -3.10 14.88 5.92
CA GLN A 43 -1.86 14.40 6.54
C GLN A 43 -0.90 13.82 5.49
N PRO A 44 0.40 13.73 5.80
CA PRO A 44 1.38 13.06 4.95
C PRO A 44 0.97 11.60 4.69
N SER A 45 1.27 11.12 3.48
CA SER A 45 1.08 9.72 3.10
C SER A 45 2.14 8.84 3.76
N GLN A 46 1.73 7.67 4.26
CA GLN A 46 2.64 6.61 4.72
C GLN A 46 3.03 5.63 3.60
N PHE A 47 2.62 5.89 2.36
CA PHE A 47 2.86 4.97 1.24
C PHE A 47 4.31 4.95 0.75
N ASN A 48 5.13 5.89 1.20
CA ASN A 48 6.56 5.94 0.92
C ASN A 48 7.39 5.26 2.01
N ASP A 49 6.74 4.71 3.05
CA ASP A 49 7.42 4.04 4.13
C ASP A 49 7.89 2.63 3.69
N ASP A 50 9.01 2.18 4.24
CA ASP A 50 9.55 0.86 3.94
C ASP A 50 8.52 -0.24 4.22
N GLY A 51 8.30 -1.10 3.22
CA GLY A 51 7.32 -2.18 3.23
C GLY A 51 5.87 -1.75 2.99
N ALA A 52 5.60 -0.48 2.67
CA ALA A 52 4.32 -0.08 2.07
C ALA A 52 4.22 -0.47 0.57
N PHE A 53 5.35 -0.87 -0.02
CA PHE A 53 5.50 -1.41 -1.37
C PHE A 53 6.78 -2.26 -1.45
N LEU A 54 6.86 -3.14 -2.44
CA LEU A 54 8.09 -3.85 -2.79
C LEU A 54 8.86 -3.01 -3.84
N PRO A 55 10.11 -2.60 -3.59
CA PRO A 55 10.94 -1.96 -4.62
C PRO A 55 11.29 -3.00 -5.70
N GLY A 56 11.05 -2.64 -6.97
CA GLY A 56 11.35 -3.48 -8.13
C GLY A 56 12.78 -3.32 -8.65
#